data_AF-A0A851GJ02-F1
#
_entry.id   AF-A0A851GJ02-F1
#
_cell.length_a   1.000
_cell.length_b   1.000
_cell.length_c   1.000
_cell.angle_alpha   90.00
_cell.angle_beta   90.00
_cell.angle_gamma   90.00
#
_symmetry.space_group_name_H-M   'P 1'
#
loop_
_entity.id
_entity.type
_entity.pdbx_description
1 polymer ?
#
loop_
_entity_poly.entity_id
_entity_poly.type
_entity_poly.pdbx_seq_one_letter_code
_entity_poly.pdbx_strand_id
1 'polypeptide(L)'
;MDSTFMGTLAGLAMRLMKRPRGTLQIAEPGEKNRKSLEDLGLDVLMSIEPEDAAWRHRLEHVRSHLKPYAEEERKPANAPEVLEAHRKLVEADERNNEKFGTVLDFLEAEVKAKSEQGK
;
A
#
# COMPACT_ATOMS: atom_id res chain seq x y z
N MET A 1 -0.83 0.97 11.85
CA MET A 1 -1.35 -0.18 11.06
C MET A 1 -2.48 -0.84 11.85
N ASP A 2 -3.42 -1.51 11.18
CA ASP A 2 -4.45 -2.36 11.81
C ASP A 2 -4.12 -3.86 11.66
N SER A 3 -4.94 -4.72 12.28
CA SER A 3 -4.74 -6.18 12.30
C SER A 3 -4.85 -6.81 10.91
N THR A 4 -5.72 -6.30 10.04
CA THR A 4 -5.90 -6.79 8.66
C THR A 4 -4.64 -6.56 7.83
N PHE A 5 -4.05 -5.37 7.95
CA PHE A 5 -2.83 -5.04 7.23
C PHE A 5 -1.64 -5.86 7.76
N MET A 6 -1.53 -6.04 9.08
CA MET A 6 -0.49 -6.90 9.67
C MET A 6 -0.61 -8.36 9.21
N GLY A 7 -1.83 -8.92 9.15
CA GLY A 7 -2.06 -10.26 8.60
C GLY A 7 -1.64 -10.36 7.13
N THR A 8 -1.84 -9.29 6.35
CA THR A 8 -1.38 -9.21 4.96
C THR A 8 0.15 -9.23 4.88
N LEU A 9 0.85 -8.42 5.70
CA LEU A 9 2.31 -8.42 5.77
C LEU A 9 2.87 -9.79 6.18
N ALA A 10 2.25 -10.44 7.17
CA ALA A 10 2.62 -11.79 7.60
C ALA A 10 2.48 -12.79 6.44
N GLY A 11 1.35 -12.77 5.73
CA GLY A 11 1.12 -13.63 4.57
C GLY A 11 2.12 -13.39 3.43
N LEU A 12 2.50 -12.13 3.18
CA LEU A 12 3.54 -11.77 2.21
C LEU A 12 4.91 -12.30 2.63
N ALA A 13 5.31 -12.06 3.88
CA ALA A 13 6.57 -12.56 4.44
C ALA A 13 6.65 -14.10 4.31
N MET A 14 5.59 -14.82 4.71
CA MET A 14 5.52 -16.28 4.59
C MET A 14 5.65 -16.79 3.15
N ARG A 15 5.11 -16.06 2.16
CA ARG A 15 5.25 -16.42 0.74
C ARG A 15 6.66 -16.14 0.23
N LEU A 16 7.29 -15.05 0.66
CA LEU A 16 8.65 -14.68 0.29
C LEU A 16 9.68 -15.67 0.86
N MET A 17 9.50 -16.11 2.11
CA MET A 17 10.38 -17.12 2.73
C MET A 17 10.43 -18.46 1.97
N LYS A 18 9.38 -18.80 1.22
CA LYS A 18 9.35 -20.00 0.36
C LYS A 18 10.16 -19.85 -0.93
N ARG A 19 10.62 -18.64 -1.25
CA ARG A 19 11.44 -18.34 -2.44
C ARG A 19 12.92 -18.24 -2.04
N PRO A 20 13.85 -18.75 -2.86
CA PRO A 20 15.28 -18.55 -2.61
C PRO A 20 15.60 -17.05 -2.50
N ARG A 21 16.25 -16.65 -1.39
CA ARG A 21 16.60 -15.25 -1.08
C ARG A 21 15.41 -14.27 -0.96
N GLY A 22 14.17 -14.76 -0.85
CA GLY A 22 13.02 -13.90 -0.64
C GLY A 22 12.93 -13.42 0.80
N THR A 23 13.03 -12.11 1.01
CA THR A 23 12.91 -11.48 2.33
C THR A 23 11.95 -10.30 2.27
N LEU A 24 11.29 -10.02 3.39
CA LEU A 24 10.53 -8.78 3.58
C LEU A 24 11.30 -7.89 4.55
N GLN A 25 11.54 -6.65 4.13
CA GLN A 25 12.19 -5.64 4.96
C GLN A 25 11.24 -4.45 5.15
N ILE A 26 11.14 -3.96 6.37
CA ILE A 26 10.34 -2.80 6.73
C ILE A 26 11.27 -1.61 6.94
N ALA A 27 11.06 -0.52 6.19
CA ALA A 27 11.79 0.73 6.34
C ALA A 27 11.01 1.72 7.19
N GLU A 28 11.68 2.36 8.15
CA GLU A 28 11.18 3.49 8.94
C GLU A 28 9.71 3.37 9.40
N PRO A 29 9.31 2.29 10.11
CA PRO A 29 7.92 2.12 10.52
C PRO A 29 7.45 3.19 11.52
N GLY A 30 8.36 3.86 12.21
CA GLY A 30 8.09 4.68 13.38
C GLY A 30 7.78 3.83 14.62
N GLU A 31 7.84 4.43 15.82
CA GLU A 31 7.77 3.69 17.09
C GLU A 31 6.50 2.87 17.27
N LYS A 32 5.32 3.48 17.02
CA LYS A 32 4.03 2.82 17.22
C LYS A 32 3.89 1.55 16.37
N ASN A 33 4.25 1.64 15.09
CA ASN A 33 4.11 0.53 14.16
C ASN A 33 5.19 -0.52 14.39
N ARG A 34 6.43 -0.11 14.69
CA ARG A 34 7.52 -1.02 15.12
C ARG A 34 7.05 -1.88 16.28
N LYS A 35 6.59 -1.24 17.35
CA LYS A 35 6.10 -1.93 18.54
C LYS A 35 4.95 -2.88 18.20
N SER A 36 4.03 -2.48 17.34
CA SER A 36 2.90 -3.36 16.97
C SER A 36 3.34 -4.60 16.17
N LEU A 37 4.39 -4.49 15.34
CA LEU A 37 4.95 -5.63 14.62
C LEU A 37 5.68 -6.58 15.56
N GLU A 38 6.45 -6.03 16.51
CA GLU A 38 7.20 -6.78 17.53
C GLU A 38 6.27 -7.46 18.54
N ASP A 39 5.26 -6.76 19.05
CA ASP A 39 4.26 -7.31 20.00
C ASP A 39 3.47 -8.50 19.39
N LEU A 40 3.32 -8.53 18.07
CA LEU A 40 2.66 -9.61 17.33
C LEU A 40 3.64 -10.74 16.92
N GLY A 41 4.94 -10.57 17.16
CA GLY A 41 5.99 -11.52 16.79
C GLY A 41 6.27 -11.58 15.28
N LEU A 42 5.90 -10.54 14.53
CA LEU A 42 6.12 -10.49 13.07
C LEU A 42 7.56 -10.20 12.69
N ASP A 43 8.36 -9.66 13.61
CA ASP A 43 9.81 -9.46 13.51
C ASP A 43 10.59 -10.77 13.31
N VAL A 44 9.98 -11.93 13.62
CA VAL A 44 10.54 -13.25 13.28
C VAL A 44 10.40 -13.57 11.78
N LEU A 45 9.40 -12.99 11.11
CA LEU A 45 9.09 -13.26 9.69
C LEU A 45 9.69 -12.22 8.74
N MET A 46 9.99 -11.02 9.24
CA MET A 46 10.47 -9.88 8.44
C MET A 46 11.51 -9.07 9.20
N SER A 47 12.42 -8.41 8.49
CA SER A 47 13.46 -7.59 9.12
C SER A 47 13.02 -6.14 9.22
N ILE A 48 13.00 -5.59 10.43
CA ILE A 48 12.61 -4.20 10.68
C ILE A 48 13.86 -3.33 10.72
N GLU A 49 14.05 -2.51 9.69
CA GLU A 49 15.22 -1.65 9.52
C GLU A 49 16.55 -2.39 9.69
N PRO A 50 16.86 -3.42 8.89
CA PRO A 50 18.14 -4.12 9.00
C PRO A 50 19.30 -3.19 8.63
N GLU A 51 20.40 -3.22 9.38
CA GLU A 51 21.54 -2.29 9.21
C GLU A 51 22.20 -2.41 7.83
N ASP A 52 22.23 -3.62 7.27
CA ASP A 52 22.82 -3.97 5.98
C ASP A 52 21.85 -3.76 4.79
N ALA A 53 20.69 -3.13 5.03
CA ALA A 53 19.70 -2.95 3.98
C ALA A 53 20.22 -2.10 2.81
N ALA A 54 20.18 -2.67 1.61
CA ALA A 54 20.63 -2.00 0.39
C ALA A 54 19.85 -0.71 0.06
N TRP A 55 18.69 -0.45 0.67
CA TRP A 55 17.94 0.80 0.45
C TRP A 55 18.35 1.92 1.41
N ARG A 56 19.04 1.65 2.53
CA ARG A 56 19.41 2.67 3.53
C ARG A 56 20.22 3.81 2.94
N HIS A 57 21.22 3.51 2.12
CA HIS A 57 22.08 4.52 1.48
C HIS A 57 21.33 5.40 0.47
N ARG A 58 20.12 5.02 0.05
CA ARG A 58 19.31 5.78 -0.91
C ARG A 58 18.24 6.65 -0.24
N LEU A 59 18.07 6.57 1.08
CA LEU A 59 16.98 7.28 1.77
C LEU A 59 17.05 8.80 1.53
N GLU A 60 18.22 9.41 1.73
CA GLU A 60 18.41 10.86 1.52
C GLU A 60 18.14 11.26 0.07
N HIS A 61 18.63 10.47 -0.88
CA HIS A 61 18.39 10.69 -2.30
C HIS A 61 16.90 10.57 -2.65
N VAL A 62 16.19 9.57 -2.15
CA VAL A 62 14.74 9.44 -2.38
C VAL A 62 14.01 10.63 -1.78
N ARG A 63 14.33 11.01 -0.54
CA ARG A 63 13.71 12.14 0.17
C ARG A 63 13.88 13.46 -0.55
N SER A 64 15.03 13.73 -1.16
CA SER A 64 15.26 14.99 -1.88
C SER A 64 14.36 15.15 -3.11
N HIS A 65 13.81 14.06 -3.64
CA HIS A 65 12.86 14.06 -4.76
C HIS A 65 11.40 14.03 -4.31
N LEU A 66 11.13 13.79 -3.02
CA LEU A 66 9.78 13.79 -2.47
C LEU A 66 9.39 15.22 -2.11
N LYS A 67 8.16 15.60 -2.47
CA LYS A 67 7.56 16.84 -1.98
C LYS A 67 6.98 16.58 -0.59
N PRO A 68 7.21 17.46 0.39
CA PRO A 68 6.54 17.38 1.69
C PRO A 68 5.03 17.30 1.48
N TYR A 69 4.38 16.35 2.14
CA TYR A 69 2.93 16.25 2.11
C TYR A 69 2.35 17.36 3.00
N ALA A 70 1.72 18.36 2.39
CA ALA A 70 0.98 19.39 3.12
C ALA A 70 -0.41 18.86 3.46
N GLU A 71 -0.78 18.85 4.74
CA GLU A 71 -2.07 18.32 5.19
C GLU A 71 -3.26 19.13 4.62
N GLU A 72 -3.02 20.40 4.29
CA GLU A 72 -3.93 21.29 3.57
C GLU A 72 -4.25 20.81 2.14
N GLU A 73 -3.34 20.03 1.53
CA GLU A 73 -3.51 19.42 0.21
C GLU A 73 -4.23 18.08 0.28
N ARG A 74 -4.70 17.65 1.47
CA ARG A 74 -5.52 16.45 1.64
C ARG A 74 -6.85 16.63 0.90
N LYS A 75 -6.83 16.32 -0.38
CA LYS A 75 -8.04 16.14 -1.17
C LYS A 75 -8.70 14.86 -0.66
N PRO A 76 -10.00 14.89 -0.31
CA PRO A 76 -10.72 13.63 -0.13
C PRO A 76 -10.54 12.83 -1.43
N ALA A 77 -10.21 11.54 -1.30
CA ALA A 77 -10.05 10.66 -2.44
C ALA A 77 -11.27 10.83 -3.34
N ASN A 78 -11.07 11.38 -4.52
CA ASN A 78 -12.17 11.67 -5.43
C ASN A 78 -12.53 10.37 -6.18
N ALA A 79 -13.81 10.22 -6.53
CA ALA A 79 -14.28 9.03 -7.22
C ALA A 79 -13.43 8.65 -8.48
N PRO A 80 -12.92 9.62 -9.28
CA PRO A 80 -11.99 9.32 -10.38
C PRO A 80 -10.68 8.63 -9.97
N GLU A 81 -10.01 9.11 -8.91
CA GLU A 81 -8.75 8.52 -8.42
C GLU A 81 -8.98 7.11 -7.87
N VAL A 82 -10.09 6.90 -7.15
CA VAL A 82 -10.47 5.57 -6.61
C VAL A 82 -10.79 4.59 -7.75
N LEU A 83 -11.46 5.08 -8.81
CA LEU A 83 -11.74 4.30 -10.02
C LEU A 83 -10.45 3.89 -10.73
N GLU A 84 -9.51 4.82 -10.92
CA GLU A 84 -8.22 4.53 -11.55
C GLU A 84 -7.44 3.47 -10.75
N ALA A 85 -7.43 3.57 -9.42
CA ALA A 85 -6.79 2.59 -8.56
C ALA A 85 -7.40 1.18 -8.72
N HIS A 86 -8.73 1.06 -8.79
CA HIS A 86 -9.39 -0.23 -9.01
C HIS A 86 -9.12 -0.80 -10.40
N ARG A 87 -9.04 0.05 -11.44
CA ARG A 87 -8.66 -0.40 -12.79
C ARG A 87 -7.26 -1.00 -12.81
N LYS A 88 -6.28 -0.31 -12.21
CA LYS A 88 -4.90 -0.85 -12.08
C LYS A 88 -4.86 -2.16 -11.29
N LEU A 89 -5.72 -2.31 -10.28
CA LEU A 89 -5.83 -3.54 -9.51
C LEU A 89 -6.33 -4.70 -10.38
N VAL A 90 -7.33 -4.46 -11.24
CA VAL A 90 -7.83 -5.47 -12.20
C VAL A 90 -6.83 -5.77 -13.30
N GLU A 91 -6.16 -4.75 -13.85
CA GLU A 91 -5.10 -4.92 -14.85
C GLU A 91 -3.93 -5.76 -14.32
N ALA A 92 -3.60 -5.62 -13.03
CA ALA A 92 -2.53 -6.39 -12.41
C ALA A 92 -2.87 -7.89 -12.25
N ASP A 93 -4.16 -8.24 -12.13
CA ASP A 93 -4.65 -9.62 -12.00
C ASP A 93 -6.15 -9.69 -12.33
N GLU A 94 -6.50 -10.34 -13.44
CA GLU A 94 -7.89 -10.42 -13.93
C GLU A 94 -8.87 -11.02 -12.90
N ARG A 95 -8.39 -11.85 -11.98
CA ARG A 95 -9.22 -12.43 -10.89
C ARG A 95 -9.76 -11.37 -9.94
N ASN A 96 -9.18 -10.17 -9.93
CA ASN A 96 -9.69 -9.04 -9.17
C ASN A 96 -11.00 -8.50 -9.77
N ASN A 97 -11.26 -8.72 -11.06
CA ASN A 97 -12.53 -8.31 -11.67
C ASN A 97 -13.73 -9.04 -11.05
N GLU A 98 -13.58 -10.34 -10.75
CA GLU A 98 -14.63 -11.13 -10.08
C GLU A 98 -14.97 -10.60 -8.68
N LYS A 99 -13.99 -9.98 -8.00
CA LYS A 99 -14.14 -9.46 -6.63
C LYS A 99 -14.64 -8.01 -6.60
N PHE A 100 -14.21 -7.20 -7.56
CA PHE A 100 -14.37 -5.74 -7.52
C PHE A 100 -15.15 -5.15 -8.70
N GLY A 101 -15.62 -5.97 -9.65
CA GLY A 101 -16.34 -5.49 -10.84
C GLY A 101 -17.54 -4.60 -10.52
N THR A 102 -18.38 -4.99 -9.54
CA THR A 102 -19.52 -4.16 -9.12
C THR A 102 -19.10 -2.80 -8.56
N VAL A 103 -17.94 -2.72 -7.89
CA VAL A 103 -17.41 -1.46 -7.36
C VAL A 103 -16.91 -0.57 -8.49
N LEU A 104 -16.27 -1.16 -9.51
CA LEU A 104 -15.88 -0.46 -10.73
C LEU A 104 -17.11 0.12 -11.44
N ASP A 105 -18.14 -0.68 -11.68
CA ASP A 105 -19.38 -0.23 -12.34
C ASP A 105 -20.03 0.94 -11.59
N PHE A 106 -20.09 0.85 -10.25
CA PHE A 106 -20.63 1.91 -9.41
C PHE A 106 -19.81 3.20 -9.51
N LEU A 107 -18.48 3.10 -9.39
CA LEU A 107 -17.59 4.26 -9.47
C LEU A 107 -17.63 4.92 -10.86
N GLU A 108 -17.72 4.14 -11.93
CA GLU A 108 -17.89 4.67 -13.29
C GLU A 108 -19.19 5.45 -13.45
N ALA A 109 -20.30 4.90 -12.95
CA ALA A 109 -21.59 5.58 -12.97
C ALA A 109 -21.56 6.88 -12.14
N GLU A 110 -20.95 6.85 -10.95
CA GLU A 110 -20.82 8.03 -10.09
C GLU A 110 -19.97 9.14 -10.73
N VAL A 111 -18.82 8.78 -11.30
CA VAL A 111 -17.94 9.73 -12.00
C VAL A 111 -18.65 10.35 -13.19
N LYS A 112 -19.38 9.54 -13.98
CA LYS A 112 -20.15 10.03 -15.12
C LYS A 112 -21.25 10.99 -14.70
N ALA A 113 -22.06 10.63 -13.69
CA ALA A 113 -23.14 11.48 -13.18
C ALA A 113 -22.62 12.83 -12.65
N LYS A 114 -21.50 12.84 -11.93
CA LYS A 114 -20.87 14.07 -11.45
C LYS A 114 -20.31 14.95 -12.58
N SER A 115 -19.80 14.36 -13.65
CA SER A 115 -19.31 15.10 -14.82
C SER A 115 -20.44 15.77 -15.62
N GLU A 116 -21.65 15.21 -15.59
CA GLU A 116 -22.83 15.72 -16.27
C GLU A 116 -23.56 16.80 -15.45
N GLN A 117 -23.50 16.75 -14.12
CA GLN A 117 -24.08 17.76 -13.21
C GLN A 117 -23.22 19.02 -13.04
N GLY A 118 -21.94 18.96 -13.42
CA GLY A 118 -21.00 20.10 -13.35
C GLY A 118 -20.91 20.95 -14.61
N LYS A 119 -21.78 20.71 -15.61
CA LYS A 119 -21.97 21.53 -16.82
C LYS A 119 -23.23 22.39 -16.68
#